data_AF-A0A815QAD5-F1
#
_entry.id   AF-A0A815QAD5-F1
#
_cell.length_a   1.000
_cell.length_b   1.000
_cell.length_c   1.000
_cell.angle_alpha   90.00
_cell.angle_beta   90.00
_cell.angle_gamma   90.00
#
_symmetry.space_group_name_H-M   'P 1'
#
loop_
_entity.id
_entity.type
_entity.pdbx_description
1 polymer ?
#
loop_
_entity_poly.entity_id
_entity_poly.type
_entity_poly.pdbx_seq_one_letter_code
_entity_poly.pdbx_strand_id
1 'polypeptide(L)'
;MVAQLPQRVLPARLALRQHQHQRLALPVPRQHQQHQQQLQRLLQQQLQRQQQQQQLQLRRPRRQHPQQRQQRPALLVHRQHRRPQHQVRTTTTTTSTTSATTSTTTTTTTSTAAPTTWPYTATTVTCSSTSATSCSTTTTLVASCQSYEVSWNNRCYYLDGSGGACASGYTLGTNAVLTCIATQFVGKTYRSVTSSNCCIWTADTYECYGMSSNCNSAGTFSVGPVVNGAGCANAQNHNSGQLTFCSKV
;
A
#
# COMPACT_ATOMS: atom_id res chain seq x y z
N MET A 1 -35.64 60.02 -42.57
CA MET A 1 -35.07 58.91 -43.37
C MET A 1 -34.98 57.70 -42.46
N VAL A 2 -35.95 56.80 -42.56
CA VAL A 2 -36.06 55.62 -41.70
C VAL A 2 -35.77 54.40 -42.55
N ALA A 3 -34.69 53.68 -42.24
CA ALA A 3 -34.25 52.51 -42.99
C ALA A 3 -35.12 51.30 -42.61
N GLN A 4 -35.77 50.72 -43.60
CA GLN A 4 -36.68 49.60 -43.49
C GLN A 4 -35.91 48.30 -43.68
N LEU A 5 -35.83 47.47 -42.64
CA LEU A 5 -35.17 46.15 -42.67
C LEU A 5 -36.11 45.10 -43.29
N PRO A 6 -35.58 44.15 -44.11
CA PRO A 6 -36.39 43.11 -44.72
C PRO A 6 -36.77 42.02 -43.72
N GLN A 7 -38.03 41.64 -43.74
CA GLN A 7 -38.56 40.53 -42.94
C GLN A 7 -38.03 39.19 -43.46
N ARG A 8 -37.33 38.46 -42.59
CA ARG A 8 -36.95 37.06 -42.81
C ARG A 8 -38.16 36.16 -42.58
N VAL A 9 -38.67 35.58 -43.66
CA VAL A 9 -39.62 34.47 -43.63
C VAL A 9 -38.86 33.20 -43.24
N LEU A 10 -39.16 32.66 -42.05
CA LEU A 10 -38.70 31.35 -41.60
C LEU A 10 -39.59 30.26 -42.24
N PRO A 11 -39.02 29.24 -42.90
CA PRO A 11 -39.82 28.12 -43.37
C PRO A 11 -40.21 27.21 -42.21
N ALA A 12 -41.51 27.03 -42.03
CA ALA A 12 -42.11 26.01 -41.20
C ALA A 12 -41.84 24.62 -41.80
N ARG A 13 -40.78 23.95 -41.34
CA ARG A 13 -40.59 22.50 -41.51
C ARG A 13 -40.01 21.90 -40.23
N LEU A 14 -40.89 21.78 -39.23
CA LEU A 14 -40.62 21.06 -37.99
C LEU A 14 -41.83 20.20 -37.63
N ALA A 15 -42.14 19.29 -38.54
CA ALA A 15 -43.07 18.21 -38.29
C ALA A 15 -42.49 16.92 -38.89
N LEU A 16 -42.56 15.85 -38.11
CA LEU A 16 -42.35 14.46 -38.54
C LEU A 16 -40.90 13.92 -38.59
N ARG A 17 -40.18 13.93 -37.46
CA ARG A 17 -39.06 12.99 -37.24
C ARG A 17 -38.84 12.59 -35.77
N GLN A 18 -39.91 12.30 -35.02
CA GLN A 18 -39.81 11.81 -33.62
C GLN A 18 -40.30 10.37 -33.38
N HIS A 19 -40.52 9.55 -34.40
CA HIS A 19 -40.98 8.16 -34.21
C HIS A 19 -40.18 7.11 -34.96
N GLN A 20 -38.84 7.12 -34.86
CA GLN A 20 -38.04 6.02 -35.41
C GLN A 20 -36.76 5.66 -34.63
N HIS A 21 -36.78 5.79 -33.29
CA HIS A 21 -35.81 5.10 -32.42
C HIS A 21 -36.53 4.24 -31.36
N GLN A 22 -37.50 3.44 -31.80
CA GLN A 22 -37.90 2.24 -31.07
C GLN A 22 -37.41 1.03 -31.86
N ARG A 23 -36.86 0.04 -31.15
CA ARG A 23 -36.20 -1.20 -31.61
C ARG A 23 -34.72 -0.95 -31.93
N LEU A 24 -33.77 -1.26 -31.05
CA LEU A 24 -33.54 -2.55 -30.43
C LEU A 24 -33.01 -2.36 -28.99
N ALA A 25 -33.91 -2.19 -28.01
CA ALA A 25 -33.53 -2.39 -26.62
C ALA A 25 -33.42 -3.90 -26.41
N LEU A 26 -32.20 -4.43 -26.56
CA LEU A 26 -31.90 -5.79 -26.14
C LEU A 26 -32.36 -5.94 -24.69
N PRO A 27 -33.11 -7.01 -24.34
CA PRO A 27 -33.53 -7.24 -22.98
C PRO A 27 -32.28 -7.30 -22.11
N VAL A 28 -32.12 -6.32 -21.22
CA VAL A 28 -31.05 -6.35 -20.22
C VAL A 28 -31.18 -7.69 -19.49
N PRO A 29 -30.14 -8.54 -19.49
CA PRO A 29 -30.24 -9.84 -18.87
C PRO A 29 -30.66 -9.66 -17.41
N ARG A 30 -31.69 -10.37 -16.97
CA ARG A 30 -32.27 -10.25 -15.61
C ARG A 30 -31.23 -10.31 -14.49
N GLN A 31 -30.10 -10.99 -14.73
CA GLN A 31 -28.96 -11.01 -13.81
C GLN A 31 -28.32 -9.64 -13.58
N HIS A 32 -28.21 -8.80 -14.61
CA HIS A 32 -27.62 -7.47 -14.47
C HIS A 32 -28.53 -6.55 -13.63
N GLN A 33 -29.85 -6.66 -13.79
CA GLN A 33 -30.81 -5.88 -13.00
C GLN A 33 -30.81 -6.30 -11.52
N GLN A 34 -30.72 -7.61 -11.23
CA GLN A 34 -30.59 -8.09 -9.85
C GLN A 34 -29.28 -7.64 -9.20
N HIS A 35 -28.17 -7.68 -9.94
CA HIS A 35 -26.88 -7.22 -9.44
C HIS A 35 -26.89 -5.72 -9.11
N GLN A 36 -27.49 -4.90 -9.98
CA GLN A 36 -27.65 -3.46 -9.70
C GLN A 36 -28.49 -3.20 -8.44
N GLN A 37 -29.58 -3.92 -8.24
CA GLN A 37 -30.37 -3.80 -7.00
C GLN A 37 -29.58 -4.22 -5.76
N GLN A 38 -28.73 -5.25 -5.86
CA GLN A 38 -27.92 -5.71 -4.74
C GLN A 38 -26.87 -4.66 -4.33
N LEU A 39 -26.19 -4.05 -5.31
CA LEU A 39 -25.28 -2.93 -5.07
C LEU A 39 -25.97 -1.75 -4.39
N GLN A 40 -27.20 -1.42 -4.84
CA GLN A 40 -27.95 -0.31 -4.29
C GLN A 40 -28.35 -0.54 -2.82
N ARG A 41 -28.73 -1.78 -2.46
CA ARG A 41 -28.98 -2.15 -1.05
C ARG A 41 -27.72 -2.08 -0.19
N LEU A 42 -26.58 -2.53 -0.73
CA LEU A 42 -25.32 -2.57 0.01
C LEU A 42 -24.81 -1.14 0.30
N LEU A 43 -24.93 -0.23 -0.66
CA LEU A 43 -24.61 1.17 -0.48
C LEU A 43 -25.50 1.82 0.59
N GLN A 44 -26.81 1.55 0.54
CA GLN A 44 -27.77 2.07 1.52
C GLN A 44 -27.46 1.56 2.94
N GLN A 45 -27.06 0.29 3.07
CA GLN A 45 -26.66 -0.30 4.35
C GLN A 45 -25.36 0.31 4.90
N GLN A 46 -24.39 0.62 4.03
CA GLN A 46 -23.17 1.31 4.42
C GLN A 46 -23.45 2.72 4.96
N LEU A 47 -24.32 3.47 4.28
CA LEU A 47 -24.69 4.82 4.69
C LEU A 47 -25.37 4.82 6.07
N GLN A 48 -26.25 3.83 6.31
CA GLN A 48 -26.94 3.68 7.58
C GLN A 48 -25.97 3.36 8.74
N ARG A 49 -24.97 2.49 8.50
CA ARG A 49 -23.91 2.22 9.49
C ARG A 49 -23.10 3.48 9.82
N GLN A 50 -22.79 4.30 8.82
CA GLN A 50 -22.01 5.52 9.04
C GLN A 50 -22.77 6.52 9.92
N GLN A 51 -24.08 6.71 9.68
CA GLN A 51 -24.92 7.54 10.55
C GLN A 51 -25.01 7.00 11.99
N GLN A 52 -25.12 5.68 12.15
CA GLN A 52 -25.17 5.07 13.48
C GLN A 52 -23.86 5.30 14.26
N GLN A 53 -22.71 5.24 13.60
CA GLN A 53 -21.43 5.56 14.24
C GLN A 53 -21.33 7.02 14.66
N GLN A 54 -21.82 7.97 13.86
CA GLN A 54 -21.86 9.38 14.25
C GLN A 54 -22.74 9.61 15.48
N GLN A 55 -23.90 8.96 15.56
CA GLN A 55 -24.76 9.06 16.75
C GLN A 55 -24.09 8.48 18.00
N LEU A 56 -23.33 7.39 17.87
CA LEU A 56 -22.57 6.82 18.98
C LEU A 56 -21.42 7.73 19.46
N GLN A 57 -20.79 8.48 18.54
CA GLN A 57 -19.79 9.48 18.92
C GLN A 57 -20.42 10.66 19.67
N LEU A 58 -21.59 11.14 19.23
CA LEU A 58 -22.33 12.20 19.92
C LEU A 58 -22.87 11.76 21.28
N ARG A 59 -23.25 10.48 21.41
CA ARG A 59 -23.74 9.90 22.67
C ARG A 59 -22.65 9.51 23.64
N ARG A 60 -21.35 9.59 23.30
CA ARG A 60 -20.30 9.39 24.31
C ARG A 60 -20.41 10.51 25.33
N PRO A 61 -20.84 10.22 26.58
CA PRO A 61 -20.89 11.25 27.61
C PRO A 61 -19.48 11.81 27.75
N ARG A 62 -19.35 13.14 27.73
CA ARG A 62 -18.15 13.86 28.13
C ARG A 62 -17.77 13.35 29.51
N ARG A 63 -16.91 12.33 29.59
CA ARG A 63 -16.23 11.97 30.83
C ARG A 63 -15.39 13.18 31.18
N GLN A 64 -15.92 14.01 32.07
CA GLN A 64 -15.19 15.09 32.70
C GLN A 64 -13.87 14.49 33.21
N HIS A 65 -12.76 14.99 32.68
CA HIS A 65 -11.41 14.70 33.19
C HIS A 65 -11.36 15.02 34.69
N PRO A 66 -11.11 14.04 35.57
CA PRO A 66 -10.67 14.34 36.92
C PRO A 66 -9.14 14.34 36.92
N GLN A 67 -8.51 15.45 36.49
CA GLN A 67 -7.05 15.56 36.63
C GLN A 67 -6.55 16.99 36.90
N GLN A 68 -7.14 17.67 37.89
CA GLN A 68 -6.53 18.86 38.51
C GLN A 68 -6.71 18.90 40.04
N ARG A 69 -6.47 17.78 40.72
CA ARG A 69 -6.22 17.81 42.16
C ARG A 69 -5.14 16.81 42.52
N GLN A 70 -3.88 17.26 42.46
CA GLN A 70 -2.82 16.92 43.42
C GLN A 70 -1.47 17.44 42.91
N GLN A 71 -1.18 18.71 43.18
CA GLN A 71 0.19 19.12 43.48
C GLN A 71 0.13 19.97 44.75
N ARG A 72 0.33 19.28 45.88
CA ARG A 72 0.74 19.90 47.14
C ARG A 72 2.19 19.46 47.34
N PRO A 73 3.16 20.37 47.48
CA PRO A 73 4.53 19.99 47.80
C PRO A 73 4.61 19.66 49.30
N ALA A 74 4.91 18.40 49.62
CA ALA A 74 5.28 18.00 50.96
C ALA A 74 6.80 18.17 51.13
N LEU A 75 7.18 19.01 52.07
CA LEU A 75 8.54 19.26 52.52
C LEU A 75 9.16 18.01 53.14
N LEU A 76 10.37 17.70 52.68
CA LEU A 76 11.58 17.40 53.45
C LEU A 76 11.38 16.77 54.85
N VAL A 77 11.64 15.45 54.98
CA VAL A 77 12.26 14.90 56.19
C VAL A 77 13.25 13.78 55.82
N HIS A 78 14.50 14.04 56.15
CA HIS A 78 15.64 13.12 56.21
C HIS A 78 15.38 11.95 57.16
N ARG A 79 15.67 10.70 56.76
CA ARG A 79 16.12 9.68 57.73
C ARG A 79 16.90 8.54 57.06
N GLN A 80 18.19 8.49 57.36
CA GLN A 80 19.02 7.31 57.20
C GLN A 80 18.60 6.24 58.23
N HIS A 81 18.53 4.97 57.83
CA HIS A 81 19.13 3.85 58.57
C HIS A 81 19.08 2.51 57.82
N ARG A 82 20.28 1.91 57.71
CA ARG A 82 20.68 0.50 57.87
C ARG A 82 19.73 -0.66 57.50
N ARG A 83 20.25 -1.51 56.61
CA ARG A 83 20.19 -3.00 56.49
C ARG A 83 20.00 -3.73 57.84
N PRO A 84 19.41 -4.96 57.92
CA PRO A 84 19.86 -6.16 57.16
C PRO A 84 18.82 -7.25 56.75
N GLN A 85 19.30 -8.11 55.82
CA GLN A 85 19.04 -9.54 55.57
C GLN A 85 17.84 -10.28 56.25
N HIS A 86 16.95 -10.92 55.47
CA HIS A 86 16.81 -12.39 55.29
C HIS A 86 15.45 -12.81 54.67
N GLN A 87 15.56 -13.70 53.68
CA GLN A 87 14.68 -14.81 53.22
C GLN A 87 13.13 -14.79 53.35
N VAL A 88 12.45 -15.19 52.24
CA VAL A 88 11.49 -16.32 52.08
C VAL A 88 10.85 -16.16 50.69
N ARG A 89 11.29 -16.90 49.65
CA ARG A 89 10.65 -18.11 49.09
C ARG A 89 9.13 -18.01 48.85
N THR A 90 8.73 -17.72 47.62
CA THR A 90 7.55 -18.34 46.99
C THR A 90 7.87 -18.67 45.53
N THR A 91 7.88 -19.97 45.26
CA THR A 91 8.00 -20.59 43.95
C THR A 91 6.65 -20.58 43.24
N THR A 92 6.56 -19.98 42.05
CA THR A 92 5.50 -20.30 41.10
C THR A 92 6.13 -20.90 39.86
N THR A 93 6.11 -22.23 39.83
CA THR A 93 6.43 -23.07 38.69
C THR A 93 5.32 -22.92 37.65
N THR A 94 5.64 -22.42 36.46
CA THR A 94 4.77 -22.60 35.30
C THR A 94 5.54 -23.35 34.22
N THR A 95 4.98 -24.52 33.93
CA THR A 95 5.43 -25.62 33.10
C THR A 95 5.89 -25.21 31.70
N SER A 96 7.08 -25.68 31.35
CA SER A 96 7.61 -25.72 29.99
C SER A 96 6.94 -26.84 29.21
N THR A 97 6.38 -26.52 28.04
CA THR A 97 6.01 -27.54 27.04
C THR A 97 7.06 -27.53 25.95
N THR A 98 7.91 -28.55 25.98
CA THR A 98 8.90 -28.90 24.97
C THR A 98 8.20 -29.72 23.88
N SER A 99 8.28 -29.30 22.62
CA SER A 99 7.94 -30.16 21.48
C SER A 99 8.95 -29.98 20.34
N ALA A 100 9.69 -31.06 20.13
CA ALA A 100 10.29 -31.58 18.90
C ALA A 100 11.09 -30.64 17.98
N THR A 101 12.41 -30.83 18.08
CA THR A 101 13.42 -30.59 17.05
C THR A 101 13.15 -31.45 15.80
N THR A 102 12.97 -30.82 14.64
CA THR A 102 13.18 -31.47 13.34
C THR A 102 14.31 -30.74 12.64
N SER A 103 15.45 -31.42 12.56
CA SER A 103 16.63 -30.99 11.81
C SER A 103 16.33 -31.08 10.32
N THR A 104 16.38 -29.96 9.61
CA THR A 104 16.45 -29.94 8.15
C THR A 104 17.82 -29.43 7.74
N THR A 105 18.64 -30.35 7.26
CA THR A 105 19.89 -30.09 6.56
C THR A 105 19.57 -29.37 5.25
N THR A 106 20.02 -28.13 5.09
CA THR A 106 20.01 -27.47 3.77
C THR A 106 21.40 -26.90 3.48
N THR A 107 21.98 -27.53 2.46
CA THR A 107 23.25 -27.34 1.77
C THR A 107 23.68 -25.88 1.60
N THR A 108 24.87 -25.57 2.11
CA THR A 108 25.64 -24.38 1.75
C THR A 108 26.28 -24.61 0.38
N THR A 109 25.69 -24.03 -0.67
CA THR A 109 26.39 -23.86 -1.96
C THR A 109 27.08 -22.51 -1.98
N THR A 110 28.39 -22.53 -1.73
CA THR A 110 29.29 -21.41 -1.96
C THR A 110 29.48 -21.26 -3.46
N SER A 111 28.78 -20.32 -4.08
CA SER A 111 29.01 -19.93 -5.48
C SER A 111 29.97 -18.76 -5.52
N THR A 112 31.25 -19.08 -5.68
CA THR A 112 32.29 -18.14 -6.10
C THR A 112 32.06 -17.83 -7.58
N ALA A 113 31.37 -16.74 -7.90
CA ALA A 113 31.21 -16.26 -9.27
C ALA A 113 32.01 -14.97 -9.46
N ALA A 114 33.01 -15.06 -10.35
CA ALA A 114 33.89 -13.99 -10.80
C ALA A 114 33.10 -12.83 -11.46
N PRO A 115 33.65 -11.60 -11.47
CA PRO A 115 33.03 -10.45 -12.11
C PRO A 115 33.09 -10.63 -13.63
N THR A 116 31.95 -10.99 -14.23
CA THR A 116 31.83 -11.09 -15.68
C THR A 116 31.02 -9.91 -16.18
N THR A 117 31.71 -8.92 -16.72
CA THR A 117 31.16 -7.79 -17.47
C THR A 117 30.48 -8.30 -18.75
N TRP A 118 29.14 -8.36 -18.75
CA TRP A 118 28.33 -8.55 -19.96
C TRP A 118 27.16 -7.56 -19.99
N PRO A 119 26.79 -7.03 -21.17
CA PRO A 119 25.68 -6.08 -21.31
C PRO A 119 24.35 -6.80 -21.11
N TYR A 120 23.57 -6.35 -20.11
CA TYR A 120 22.20 -6.83 -19.90
C TYR A 120 21.27 -6.26 -20.98
N THR A 121 20.70 -7.13 -21.80
CA THR A 121 19.56 -6.82 -22.69
C THR A 121 18.28 -6.99 -21.87
N ALA A 122 17.57 -5.89 -21.55
CA ALA A 122 16.28 -5.98 -20.84
C ALA A 122 15.11 -5.97 -21.82
N THR A 123 14.22 -6.94 -21.63
CA THR A 123 12.96 -7.11 -22.33
C THR A 123 11.90 -6.22 -21.60
N THR A 124 11.29 -5.24 -22.27
CA THR A 124 10.42 -4.16 -21.72
C THR A 124 8.92 -4.26 -22.00
N VAL A 125 8.14 -4.68 -21.01
CA VAL A 125 6.71 -5.01 -21.04
C VAL A 125 5.71 -3.86 -21.34
N THR A 126 5.02 -3.88 -22.48
CA THR A 126 3.73 -3.25 -22.88
C THR A 126 2.50 -4.11 -22.55
N CYS A 127 1.44 -3.54 -21.95
CA CYS A 127 0.16 -4.26 -21.74
C CYS A 127 -0.97 -3.51 -22.48
N SER A 128 -1.87 -4.24 -23.15
CA SER A 128 -3.14 -3.71 -23.68
C SER A 128 -4.33 -4.36 -22.97
N SER A 129 -5.31 -3.55 -22.62
CA SER A 129 -6.42 -3.86 -21.73
C SER A 129 -7.53 -4.67 -22.40
N THR A 130 -7.64 -5.96 -22.08
CA THR A 130 -8.92 -6.63 -21.85
C THR A 130 -8.66 -7.93 -21.09
N SER A 131 -9.08 -7.97 -19.81
CA SER A 131 -9.21 -9.17 -18.95
C SER A 131 -8.05 -10.18 -18.96
N ALA A 132 -7.22 -10.14 -17.90
CA ALA A 132 -5.89 -10.75 -17.77
C ALA A 132 -4.80 -9.91 -18.46
N THR A 133 -4.47 -8.80 -17.81
CA THR A 133 -3.40 -7.86 -18.20
C THR A 133 -2.06 -8.57 -18.19
N SER A 134 -1.74 -9.18 -19.32
CA SER A 134 -0.45 -9.78 -19.59
C SER A 134 0.53 -8.68 -19.91
N CYS A 135 1.61 -8.71 -19.14
CA CYS A 135 2.81 -7.95 -19.37
C CYS A 135 3.50 -8.41 -20.69
N SER A 136 3.56 -7.60 -21.77
CA SER A 136 4.24 -7.94 -23.07
C SER A 136 5.45 -7.09 -23.51
N THR A 137 6.67 -7.63 -23.59
CA THR A 137 7.92 -6.85 -23.75
C THR A 137 8.37 -6.31 -25.13
N THR A 138 8.36 -4.99 -25.38
CA THR A 138 9.20 -4.19 -26.32
C THR A 138 10.68 -4.18 -25.87
N THR A 139 11.71 -3.77 -26.63
CA THR A 139 13.11 -3.74 -26.14
C THR A 139 13.78 -2.44 -26.55
N THR A 140 14.09 -1.59 -25.57
CA THR A 140 14.78 -0.30 -25.76
C THR A 140 16.06 -0.29 -24.92
N LEU A 141 17.10 0.42 -25.36
CA LEU A 141 18.39 0.50 -24.68
C LEU A 141 18.22 1.03 -23.25
N VAL A 142 18.58 0.18 -22.29
CA VAL A 142 18.21 0.24 -20.88
C VAL A 142 19.22 1.07 -20.12
N ALA A 143 18.76 2.00 -19.29
CA ALA A 143 19.59 2.54 -18.23
C ALA A 143 20.06 1.36 -17.37
N SER A 144 21.39 1.15 -17.25
CA SER A 144 21.93 0.07 -16.43
C SER A 144 21.52 0.29 -14.98
N CYS A 145 20.58 -0.51 -14.50
CA CYS A 145 20.14 -0.47 -13.11
C CYS A 145 21.24 -1.03 -12.20
N GLN A 146 21.33 -0.51 -10.99
CA GLN A 146 22.28 -1.00 -9.99
C GLN A 146 21.91 -2.40 -9.49
N SER A 147 22.83 -3.08 -8.82
CA SER A 147 22.60 -4.47 -8.35
C SER A 147 21.40 -4.61 -7.40
N TYR A 148 21.13 -3.60 -6.59
CA TYR A 148 19.98 -3.50 -5.68
C TYR A 148 18.69 -3.00 -6.35
N GLU A 149 18.71 -2.70 -7.64
CA GLU A 149 17.55 -2.21 -8.40
C GLU A 149 16.92 -3.31 -9.25
N VAL A 150 15.64 -3.11 -9.55
CA VAL A 150 14.86 -3.90 -10.51
C VAL A 150 14.70 -3.09 -11.80
N SER A 151 14.98 -3.71 -12.94
CA SER A 151 14.79 -3.11 -14.27
C SER A 151 13.44 -3.53 -14.84
N TRP A 152 12.57 -2.58 -15.15
CA TRP A 152 11.29 -2.85 -15.82
C TRP A 152 10.84 -1.68 -16.68
N ASN A 153 10.35 -1.97 -17.88
CA ASN A 153 9.87 -0.96 -18.83
C ASN A 153 10.84 0.24 -19.01
N ASN A 154 12.13 -0.08 -19.23
CA ASN A 154 13.22 0.88 -19.41
C ASN A 154 13.47 1.83 -18.22
N ARG A 155 13.01 1.47 -17.02
CA ARG A 155 13.20 2.22 -15.78
C ARG A 155 13.80 1.34 -14.69
N CYS A 156 14.48 1.97 -13.74
CA CYS A 156 15.05 1.32 -12.57
C CYS A 156 14.22 1.64 -11.33
N TYR A 157 13.99 0.62 -10.50
CA TYR A 157 13.19 0.71 -9.28
C TYR A 157 13.98 0.18 -8.10
N TYR A 158 13.80 0.77 -6.93
CA TYR A 158 14.36 0.24 -5.68
C TYR A 158 13.39 0.36 -4.51
N LEU A 159 13.71 -0.35 -3.44
CA LEU A 159 13.09 -0.20 -2.13
C LEU A 159 14.10 0.43 -1.17
N ASP A 160 13.65 1.33 -0.30
CA ASP A 160 14.51 1.98 0.70
C ASP A 160 13.73 2.35 1.96
N GLY A 161 14.41 2.42 3.11
CA GLY A 161 13.81 2.79 4.40
C GLY A 161 13.71 4.30 4.63
N SER A 162 13.37 5.06 3.60
CA SER A 162 13.54 6.52 3.54
C SER A 162 12.28 7.33 3.90
N GLY A 163 11.18 6.68 4.30
CA GLY A 163 9.99 7.38 4.79
C GLY A 163 9.28 8.24 3.75
N GLY A 164 9.14 7.75 2.52
CA GLY A 164 8.50 8.44 1.40
C GLY A 164 9.44 9.30 0.55
N ALA A 165 10.70 9.47 0.96
CA ALA A 165 11.68 10.23 0.20
C ALA A 165 12.44 9.35 -0.81
N CYS A 166 12.55 9.79 -2.06
CA CYS A 166 13.41 9.14 -3.05
C CYS A 166 14.72 9.91 -3.22
N ALA A 167 15.81 9.19 -3.48
CA ALA A 167 17.09 9.79 -3.85
C ALA A 167 16.99 10.62 -5.14
N SER A 168 17.92 11.55 -5.33
CA SER A 168 17.97 12.43 -6.51
C SER A 168 17.90 11.64 -7.83
N GLY A 169 17.07 12.11 -8.76
CA GLY A 169 16.77 11.44 -10.03
C GLY A 169 15.74 10.31 -9.94
N TYR A 170 15.03 10.20 -8.82
CA TYR A 170 13.95 9.22 -8.62
C TYR A 170 12.73 9.90 -7.99
N THR A 171 11.55 9.32 -8.24
CA THR A 171 10.27 9.71 -7.65
C THR A 171 9.57 8.48 -7.08
N LEU A 172 8.49 8.66 -6.32
CA LEU A 172 7.68 7.52 -5.85
C LEU A 172 7.13 6.72 -7.04
N GLY A 173 7.21 5.40 -6.96
CA GLY A 173 6.59 4.48 -7.92
C GLY A 173 5.15 4.16 -7.53
N THR A 174 4.33 3.71 -8.48
CA THR A 174 2.92 3.36 -8.24
C THR A 174 2.73 1.89 -7.86
N ASN A 175 1.64 1.59 -7.16
CA ASN A 175 1.13 0.26 -6.88
C ASN A 175 0.97 -0.58 -8.16
N ALA A 176 0.54 0.04 -9.27
CA ALA A 176 0.39 -0.66 -10.55
C ALA A 176 1.72 -1.24 -11.06
N VAL A 177 2.81 -0.46 -10.98
CA VAL A 177 4.14 -0.95 -11.35
C VAL A 177 4.63 -1.96 -10.33
N LEU A 178 4.49 -1.67 -9.03
CA LEU A 178 4.91 -2.57 -7.95
C LEU A 178 4.28 -3.97 -8.10
N THR A 179 3.00 -4.03 -8.49
CA THR A 179 2.29 -5.30 -8.79
C THR A 179 3.02 -6.15 -9.83
N CYS A 180 3.56 -5.51 -10.86
CA CYS A 180 4.20 -6.20 -11.99
C CYS A 180 5.61 -6.70 -11.66
N ILE A 181 6.31 -6.04 -10.72
CA ILE A 181 7.74 -6.25 -10.49
C ILE A 181 8.06 -6.75 -9.08
N ALA A 182 7.06 -6.93 -8.22
CA ALA A 182 7.25 -7.28 -6.82
C ALA A 182 8.15 -8.50 -6.60
N THR A 183 7.93 -9.59 -7.33
CA THR A 183 8.74 -10.82 -7.18
C THR A 183 10.21 -10.64 -7.58
N GLN A 184 10.52 -9.63 -8.39
CA GLN A 184 11.88 -9.35 -8.86
C GLN A 184 12.74 -8.68 -7.78
N PHE A 185 12.14 -8.25 -6.66
CA PHE A 185 12.87 -7.74 -5.51
C PHE A 185 13.52 -8.85 -4.66
N VAL A 186 13.17 -10.12 -4.87
CA VAL A 186 13.84 -11.23 -4.17
C VAL A 186 15.33 -11.24 -4.55
N GLY A 187 16.20 -11.31 -3.54
CA GLY A 187 17.65 -11.22 -3.70
C GLY A 187 18.18 -9.79 -3.86
N LYS A 188 17.32 -8.77 -3.97
CA LYS A 188 17.71 -7.35 -3.90
C LYS A 188 17.88 -6.92 -2.43
N THR A 189 18.43 -5.73 -2.22
CA THR A 189 18.59 -5.12 -0.89
C THR A 189 18.11 -3.67 -0.94
N TYR A 190 18.04 -3.01 0.21
CA TYR A 190 17.82 -1.56 0.29
C TYR A 190 18.86 -0.78 -0.49
N ARG A 191 18.46 0.36 -1.03
CA ARG A 191 19.41 1.29 -1.66
C ARG A 191 20.37 1.91 -0.66
N SER A 192 19.88 2.38 0.49
CA SER A 192 20.70 3.13 1.43
C SER A 192 20.36 2.91 2.90
N VAL A 193 19.09 2.89 3.26
CA VAL A 193 18.60 2.83 4.64
C VAL A 193 17.72 1.60 4.81
N THR A 194 17.97 0.82 5.86
CA THR A 194 17.07 -0.28 6.24
C THR A 194 15.78 0.29 6.82
N SER A 195 14.63 -0.20 6.37
CA SER A 195 13.33 0.29 6.85
C SER A 195 13.02 -0.13 8.29
N SER A 196 12.24 0.67 9.01
CA SER A 196 11.65 0.35 10.31
C SER A 196 10.16 -0.05 10.24
N ASN A 197 9.58 -0.19 9.03
CA ASN A 197 8.19 -0.64 8.83
C ASN A 197 8.05 -1.46 7.53
N CYS A 198 7.28 -2.55 7.53
CA CYS A 198 7.08 -3.39 6.34
C CYS A 198 6.10 -2.83 5.30
N CYS A 199 5.31 -1.81 5.63
CA CYS A 199 4.37 -1.19 4.70
C CYS A 199 5.11 -0.33 3.69
N ILE A 200 4.76 -0.51 2.41
CA ILE A 200 5.43 0.16 1.30
C ILE A 200 4.66 1.42 0.94
N TRP A 201 5.34 2.56 1.11
CA TRP A 201 4.91 3.85 0.62
C TRP A 201 5.07 3.91 -0.91
N THR A 202 3.97 4.20 -1.60
CA THR A 202 3.91 4.38 -3.06
C THR A 202 3.34 5.75 -3.42
N ALA A 203 3.32 6.09 -4.72
CA ALA A 203 2.74 7.34 -5.21
C ALA A 203 1.19 7.39 -5.13
N ASP A 204 0.54 6.27 -4.79
CA ASP A 204 -0.91 6.18 -4.71
C ASP A 204 -1.46 6.60 -3.34
N THR A 205 -2.77 6.88 -3.27
CA THR A 205 -3.45 7.35 -2.06
C THR A 205 -3.43 6.36 -0.89
N TYR A 206 -3.28 5.07 -1.18
CA TYR A 206 -3.35 4.00 -0.19
C TYR A 206 -2.17 3.03 -0.34
N GLU A 207 -1.57 2.71 0.80
CA GLU A 207 -0.57 1.65 0.90
C GLU A 207 -1.31 0.32 1.00
N CYS A 208 -1.23 -0.45 -0.09
CA CYS A 208 -1.83 -1.79 -0.16
C CYS A 208 -0.78 -2.90 -0.22
N TYR A 209 0.51 -2.52 -0.21
CA TYR A 209 1.63 -3.43 -0.35
C TYR A 209 2.49 -3.41 0.91
N GLY A 210 3.02 -4.59 1.24
CA GLY A 210 4.01 -4.72 2.29
C GLY A 210 4.88 -5.94 2.08
N MET A 211 5.95 -6.03 2.86
CA MET A 211 6.84 -7.20 2.90
C MET A 211 6.39 -8.12 4.02
N SER A 212 6.23 -9.42 3.76
CA SER A 212 5.84 -10.39 4.81
C SER A 212 6.99 -10.76 5.76
N SER A 213 8.24 -10.58 5.33
CA SER A 213 9.44 -10.80 6.14
C SER A 213 10.63 -9.96 5.63
N ASN A 214 11.71 -9.89 6.42
CA ASN A 214 13.00 -9.29 6.03
C ASN A 214 12.95 -7.80 5.63
N CYS A 215 11.94 -7.06 6.13
CA CYS A 215 11.74 -5.64 5.82
C CYS A 215 12.34 -4.69 6.88
N ASN A 216 12.76 -5.23 8.03
CA ASN A 216 13.31 -4.47 9.17
C ASN A 216 14.70 -4.92 9.57
N SER A 217 15.42 -5.52 8.63
CA SER A 217 16.73 -6.09 8.89
C SER A 217 17.60 -5.86 7.68
N ALA A 218 18.87 -5.55 7.91
CA ALA A 218 19.83 -5.41 6.84
C ALA A 218 20.01 -6.75 6.09
N GLY A 219 20.32 -6.66 4.79
CA GLY A 219 20.57 -7.82 3.94
C GLY A 219 19.59 -7.93 2.78
N THR A 220 19.70 -9.04 2.05
CA THR A 220 18.86 -9.28 0.87
C THR A 220 17.45 -9.71 1.26
N PHE A 221 16.48 -9.28 0.46
CA PHE A 221 15.09 -9.68 0.61
C PHE A 221 14.92 -11.16 0.24
N SER A 222 14.37 -11.95 1.17
CA SER A 222 14.00 -13.36 0.94
C SER A 222 12.62 -13.49 0.26
N VAL A 223 11.78 -12.47 0.39
CA VAL A 223 10.44 -12.37 -0.17
C VAL A 223 10.27 -11.01 -0.84
N GLY A 224 9.50 -10.95 -1.92
CA GLY A 224 9.13 -9.68 -2.55
C GLY A 224 7.92 -9.03 -1.87
N PRO A 225 7.60 -7.78 -2.23
CA PRO A 225 6.34 -7.14 -1.85
C PRO A 225 5.12 -8.00 -2.18
N VAL A 226 4.13 -8.01 -1.30
CA VAL A 226 2.84 -8.68 -1.54
C VAL A 226 1.70 -7.77 -1.12
N VAL A 227 0.55 -7.95 -1.77
CA VAL A 227 -0.68 -7.24 -1.38
C VAL A 227 -1.02 -7.60 0.06
N ASN A 228 -1.30 -6.59 0.88
CA ASN A 228 -1.56 -6.71 2.32
C ASN A 228 -0.44 -7.39 3.13
N GLY A 229 0.80 -7.43 2.60
CA GLY A 229 1.95 -7.92 3.35
C GLY A 229 2.10 -7.17 4.67
N ALA A 230 2.47 -7.87 5.75
CA ALA A 230 2.53 -7.34 7.12
C ALA A 230 1.25 -6.62 7.61
N GLY A 231 0.08 -6.91 7.01
CA GLY A 231 -1.19 -6.27 7.38
C GLY A 231 -1.39 -4.87 6.81
N CYS A 232 -0.62 -4.48 5.78
CA CYS A 232 -0.66 -3.15 5.17
C CYS A 232 -1.85 -2.95 4.22
N ALA A 233 -3.07 -3.23 4.70
CA ALA A 233 -4.30 -3.07 3.94
C ALA A 233 -4.84 -1.65 4.11
N ASN A 234 -4.62 -0.77 3.11
CA ASN A 234 -4.97 0.65 3.17
C ASN A 234 -4.32 1.38 4.35
N ALA A 235 -3.06 1.06 4.63
CA ALA A 235 -2.29 1.77 5.63
C ALA A 235 -1.96 3.20 5.14
N GLN A 236 -1.81 4.12 6.10
CA GLN A 236 -1.33 5.50 5.88
C GLN A 236 -0.30 5.88 6.96
N ASN A 237 0.53 4.91 7.32
CA ASN A 237 1.41 5.03 8.49
C ASN A 237 2.75 5.65 8.09
N HIS A 238 2.71 6.93 7.69
CA HIS A 238 3.80 7.75 7.16
C HIS A 238 4.95 7.99 8.16
N ASN A 239 5.69 6.93 8.48
CA ASN A 239 6.79 6.98 9.44
C ASN A 239 8.10 7.35 8.74
N SER A 240 9.01 8.00 9.46
CA SER A 240 10.31 8.44 8.92
C SER A 240 11.21 7.32 8.38
N GLY A 241 11.01 6.07 8.86
CA GLY A 241 11.74 4.89 8.39
C GLY A 241 10.90 3.95 7.50
N GLN A 242 9.78 4.41 6.95
CA GLN A 242 8.89 3.56 6.17
C GLN A 242 9.53 3.08 4.87
N LEU A 243 9.24 1.83 4.50
CA LEU A 243 9.71 1.24 3.25
C LEU A 243 9.10 2.02 2.09
N THR A 244 9.93 2.47 1.17
CA THR A 244 9.56 3.42 0.12
C THR A 244 9.89 2.80 -1.23
N PHE A 245 8.92 2.81 -2.14
CA PHE A 245 9.10 2.33 -3.50
C PHE A 245 9.39 3.49 -4.44
N CYS A 246 10.59 3.49 -5.03
CA CYS A 246 11.07 4.58 -5.88
C CYS A 246 11.31 4.09 -7.31
N SER A 247 11.04 4.97 -8.26
CA SER A 247 11.23 4.82 -9.71
C SER A 247 12.16 5.90 -10.23
N LYS A 248 13.12 5.54 -11.09
CA LYS A 248 13.95 6.51 -11.79
C LYS A 248 13.08 7.36 -12.71
N VAL A 249 13.24 8.68 -12.68
CA VAL A 249 12.49 9.62 -13.55
C VAL A 249 13.00 9.58 -14.98
#